data_AF-A0A8R1DHU0-F1
#
_entry.id   AF-A0A8R1DHU0-F1
#
_cell.length_a   1.000
_cell.length_b   1.000
_cell.length_c   1.000
_cell.angle_alpha   90.00
_cell.angle_beta   90.00
_cell.angle_gamma   90.00
#
_symmetry.space_group_name_H-M   'P 1'
#
loop_
_entity.id
_entity.type
_entity.pdbx_description
1 polymer ?
#
loop_
_entity_poly.entity_id
_entity_poly.type
_entity_poly.pdbx_seq_one_letter_code
_entity_poly.pdbx_strand_id
1 'polypeptide(L)'
;MDLLEDQIRSLPHAELLGHFLQMREEFIDYQTSSAEMEQMLDAEVEELKSQLKKAESKVSQLSTDQIRNKDRQDESRAQWAQVEEQLRRENGQLREQSDQQKERIRKLEQRNDVLETSERNKEYLAFDLGTKLDHAIEKIAMLESELYERQVASEEMHRLREEMRTTERPRLIVEPLRNDPEVLPDEPSPGPSKSDLTMSSEDVHMEDVQQHQDDFQMEETITKIDEVCIDDNKNVQDKFSENSRVFGDWRRRMHQSNRQRFDDKSGTSRLYSVDDPCHEQCF
;
A
#
# COMPACT_ATOMS: atom_id res chain seq x y z
N MET A 1 -20.64 -74.07 -72.73
CA MET A 1 -21.24 -74.57 -73.99
C MET A 1 -20.54 -75.89 -74.20
N ASP A 2 -21.06 -76.93 -73.57
CA ASP A 2 -20.27 -78.13 -73.31
C ASP A 2 -20.77 -79.19 -74.28
N LEU A 3 -20.11 -79.28 -75.44
CA LEU A 3 -20.30 -80.43 -76.32
C LEU A 3 -19.91 -81.68 -75.52
N LEU A 4 -20.84 -82.64 -75.42
CA LEU A 4 -20.56 -83.94 -74.81
C LEU A 4 -19.39 -84.60 -75.57
N GLU A 5 -18.55 -85.34 -74.85
CA GLU A 5 -17.32 -85.94 -75.38
C GLU A 5 -17.56 -86.78 -76.66
N ASP A 6 -18.73 -87.40 -76.76
CA ASP A 6 -19.17 -88.18 -77.92
C ASP A 6 -19.49 -87.31 -79.16
N GLN A 7 -19.98 -86.09 -78.95
CA GLN A 7 -20.23 -85.13 -80.01
C GLN A 7 -18.91 -84.62 -80.60
N ILE A 8 -17.91 -84.38 -79.74
CA ILE A 8 -16.58 -83.91 -80.14
C ILE A 8 -15.88 -84.95 -81.03
N ARG A 9 -16.05 -86.24 -80.75
CA ARG A 9 -15.44 -87.35 -81.51
C ARG A 9 -16.03 -87.56 -82.91
N SER A 10 -17.25 -87.06 -83.16
CA SER A 10 -17.95 -87.23 -84.44
C SER A 10 -17.78 -86.06 -85.40
N LEU A 11 -17.15 -84.96 -84.96
CA LEU A 11 -16.96 -83.76 -85.78
C LEU A 11 -15.93 -83.98 -86.90
N PRO A 12 -16.14 -83.40 -88.10
CA PRO A 12 -15.11 -83.27 -89.11
C PRO A 12 -13.87 -82.57 -88.56
N HIS A 13 -12.67 -82.98 -88.98
CA HIS A 13 -11.40 -82.44 -88.47
C HIS A 13 -11.32 -80.90 -88.53
N ALA A 14 -11.95 -80.28 -89.53
CA ALA A 14 -12.00 -78.82 -89.66
C ALA A 14 -12.82 -78.15 -88.54
N GLU A 15 -13.95 -78.72 -88.15
CA GLU A 15 -14.81 -78.21 -87.08
C GLU A 15 -14.20 -78.46 -85.69
N LEU A 16 -13.57 -79.62 -85.50
CA LEU A 16 -12.81 -79.93 -84.28
C LEU A 16 -11.67 -78.91 -84.06
N LEU A 17 -10.92 -78.59 -85.13
CA LEU A 17 -9.86 -77.60 -85.09
C LEU A 17 -10.42 -76.19 -84.77
N GLY A 18 -11.58 -75.84 -85.33
CA GLY A 18 -12.29 -74.61 -85.02
C GLY A 18 -12.66 -74.50 -83.54
N HIS A 19 -13.23 -75.57 -82.96
CA HIS A 19 -13.58 -75.60 -81.54
C HIS A 19 -12.36 -75.51 -80.62
N PHE A 20 -11.25 -76.17 -80.96
CA PHE A 20 -9.98 -76.03 -80.22
C PHE A 20 -9.42 -74.60 -80.28
N LEU A 21 -9.48 -73.96 -81.45
CA LEU A 21 -9.03 -72.57 -81.61
C LEU A 21 -9.89 -71.61 -80.80
N GLN A 22 -11.22 -71.80 -80.81
CA GLN A 22 -12.15 -71.02 -80.02
C GLN A 22 -11.91 -71.19 -78.52
N MET A 23 -11.80 -72.42 -78.01
CA MET A 23 -11.52 -72.68 -76.60
C MET A 23 -10.17 -72.11 -76.17
N ARG A 24 -9.17 -72.12 -77.05
CA ARG A 24 -7.87 -71.48 -76.81
C ARG A 24 -8.02 -69.96 -76.69
N GLU A 25 -8.83 -69.34 -77.55
CA GLU A 25 -9.09 -67.90 -77.52
C GLU A 25 -9.83 -67.50 -76.24
N GLU A 26 -10.91 -68.21 -75.88
CA GLU A 26 -11.65 -68.01 -74.63
C GLU A 26 -10.76 -68.18 -73.38
N PHE A 27 -9.84 -69.15 -73.40
CA PHE A 27 -8.87 -69.33 -72.32
C PHE A 27 -7.85 -68.19 -72.23
N ILE A 28 -7.39 -67.67 -73.37
CA ILE A 28 -6.51 -66.50 -73.41
C ILE A 28 -7.25 -65.28 -72.85
N ASP A 29 -8.49 -65.03 -73.26
CA ASP A 29 -9.31 -63.93 -72.75
C ASP A 29 -9.53 -64.02 -71.24
N TYR A 30 -9.81 -65.24 -70.73
CA TYR A 30 -9.91 -65.47 -69.29
C TYR A 30 -8.59 -65.18 -68.57
N GLN A 31 -7.45 -65.63 -69.11
CA GLN A 31 -6.13 -65.32 -68.52
C GLN A 31 -5.87 -63.81 -68.50
N THR A 32 -6.15 -63.11 -69.59
CA THR A 32 -5.97 -61.66 -69.67
C THR A 32 -6.89 -60.94 -68.68
N SER A 33 -8.17 -61.29 -68.63
CA SER A 33 -9.13 -60.69 -67.69
C SER A 33 -8.76 -60.95 -66.22
N SER A 34 -8.28 -62.16 -65.90
CA SER A 34 -7.81 -62.50 -64.56
C SER A 34 -6.58 -61.68 -64.17
N ALA A 35 -5.61 -61.52 -65.10
CA ALA A 35 -4.41 -60.74 -64.86
C ALA A 35 -4.72 -59.23 -64.69
N GLU A 36 -5.64 -58.69 -65.48
CA GLU A 36 -6.12 -57.30 -65.32
C GLU A 36 -6.81 -57.09 -63.96
N MET A 37 -7.61 -58.06 -63.52
CA MET A 37 -8.28 -58.00 -62.22
C MET A 37 -7.27 -58.05 -61.06
N GLU A 38 -6.29 -58.95 -61.12
CA GLU A 38 -5.20 -59.00 -60.15
C GLU A 38 -4.44 -57.66 -60.08
N GLN A 39 -4.14 -57.07 -61.24
CA GLN A 39 -3.45 -55.77 -61.29
C GLN A 39 -4.29 -54.64 -60.66
N MET A 40 -5.60 -54.63 -60.88
CA MET A 40 -6.50 -53.65 -60.23
C MET A 40 -6.55 -53.83 -58.71
N LEU A 41 -6.64 -55.08 -58.23
CA LEU A 41 -6.64 -55.38 -56.80
C LEU A 41 -5.32 -55.00 -56.14
N ASP A 42 -4.19 -55.28 -56.79
CA ASP A 42 -2.87 -54.86 -56.30
C ASP A 42 -2.75 -53.33 -56.20
N ALA A 43 -3.27 -52.61 -57.21
CA ALA A 43 -3.30 -51.15 -57.18
C ALA A 43 -4.16 -50.61 -56.03
N GLU A 44 -5.34 -51.20 -55.79
CA GLU A 44 -6.22 -50.83 -54.68
C GLU A 44 -5.56 -51.11 -53.32
N VAL A 45 -4.90 -52.26 -53.17
CA VAL A 45 -4.17 -52.61 -51.95
C VAL A 45 -3.04 -51.61 -51.67
N GLU A 46 -2.28 -51.22 -52.70
CA GLU A 46 -1.21 -50.22 -52.53
C GLU A 46 -1.76 -48.82 -52.23
N GLU A 47 -2.89 -48.44 -52.82
CA GLU A 47 -3.56 -47.20 -52.46
C GLU A 47 -4.01 -47.21 -50.99
N LEU A 48 -4.68 -48.27 -50.54
CA LEU A 48 -5.15 -48.40 -49.15
C LEU A 48 -3.98 -48.40 -48.15
N LYS A 49 -2.87 -49.08 -48.47
CA LYS A 49 -1.63 -49.02 -47.66
C LYS A 49 -1.07 -47.59 -47.58
N SER A 50 -1.07 -46.87 -48.69
CA SER A 50 -0.64 -45.46 -48.74
C SER A 50 -1.55 -44.57 -47.90
N GLN A 51 -2.87 -44.76 -47.97
CA GLN A 51 -3.84 -44.03 -47.16
C GLN A 51 -3.68 -44.35 -45.66
N LEU A 52 -3.48 -45.62 -45.30
CA LEU A 52 -3.22 -46.04 -43.92
C LEU A 52 -1.97 -45.33 -43.36
N LYS A 53 -0.86 -45.35 -44.10
CA LYS A 53 0.39 -44.69 -43.69
C LYS A 53 0.22 -43.18 -43.51
N LYS A 54 -0.57 -42.53 -44.37
CA LYS A 54 -0.92 -41.10 -44.22
C LYS A 54 -1.76 -40.87 -42.96
N ALA A 55 -2.74 -41.72 -42.69
CA ALA A 55 -3.56 -41.62 -41.48
C ALA A 55 -2.73 -41.83 -40.21
N GLU A 56 -1.86 -42.83 -40.17
CA GLU A 56 -0.95 -43.10 -39.04
C GLU A 56 0.00 -41.93 -38.76
N SER A 57 0.59 -41.35 -39.81
CA SER A 57 1.46 -40.18 -39.64
C SER A 57 0.70 -38.96 -39.11
N LYS A 58 -0.54 -38.74 -39.57
CA LYS A 58 -1.43 -37.68 -39.05
C LYS A 58 -1.83 -37.91 -37.59
N VAL A 59 -2.16 -39.15 -37.21
CA VAL A 59 -2.47 -39.50 -35.81
C VAL A 59 -1.27 -39.25 -34.91
N SER A 60 -0.07 -39.64 -35.34
CA SER A 60 1.16 -39.39 -34.60
C SER A 60 1.42 -37.89 -34.41
N GLN A 61 1.28 -37.09 -35.47
CA GLN A 61 1.42 -35.63 -35.40
C GLN A 61 0.41 -35.01 -34.43
N LEU A 62 -0.88 -35.32 -34.58
CA LEU A 62 -1.93 -34.79 -33.71
C LEU A 62 -1.73 -35.19 -32.24
N SER A 63 -1.25 -36.41 -31.97
CA SER A 63 -0.92 -36.86 -30.62
C SER A 63 0.20 -36.02 -30.00
N THR A 64 1.28 -35.76 -30.76
CA THR A 64 2.37 -34.90 -30.26
C THR A 64 1.94 -33.46 -30.01
N ASP A 65 1.10 -32.90 -30.89
CA ASP A 65 0.58 -31.54 -30.73
C ASP A 65 -0.41 -31.45 -29.56
N GLN A 66 -1.21 -32.48 -29.33
CA GLN A 66 -2.08 -32.58 -28.17
C GLN A 66 -1.28 -32.56 -26.87
N ILE A 67 -0.20 -33.35 -26.76
CA ILE A 67 0.67 -33.37 -25.58
C ILE A 67 1.28 -31.98 -25.37
N ARG A 68 1.87 -31.38 -26.42
CA ARG A 68 2.46 -30.03 -26.34
C ARG A 68 1.47 -28.95 -25.91
N ASN A 69 0.24 -29.02 -26.42
CA ASN A 69 -0.80 -28.06 -26.04
C ASN A 69 -1.25 -28.25 -24.60
N LYS A 70 -1.33 -29.51 -24.14
CA LYS A 70 -1.64 -29.83 -22.74
C LYS A 70 -0.54 -29.29 -21.81
N ASP A 71 0.73 -29.55 -22.12
CA ASP A 71 1.86 -29.07 -21.30
C ASP A 71 1.85 -27.54 -21.20
N ARG A 72 1.66 -26.83 -22.32
CA ARG A 72 1.52 -25.36 -22.33
C ARG A 72 0.33 -24.87 -21.50
N GLN A 73 -0.78 -25.60 -21.54
CA GLN A 73 -1.96 -25.25 -20.76
C GLN A 73 -1.70 -25.43 -19.26
N ASP A 74 -1.04 -26.52 -18.87
CA ASP A 74 -0.72 -26.83 -17.49
C ASP A 74 0.31 -25.83 -16.92
N GLU A 75 1.33 -25.47 -17.70
CA GLU A 75 2.27 -24.39 -17.36
C GLU A 75 1.54 -23.05 -17.14
N SER A 76 0.63 -22.69 -18.06
CA SER A 76 -0.14 -21.46 -17.91
C SER A 76 -1.04 -21.49 -16.67
N ARG A 77 -1.70 -22.62 -16.39
CA ARG A 77 -2.52 -22.78 -15.18
C ARG A 77 -1.69 -22.63 -13.91
N ALA A 78 -0.49 -23.21 -13.87
CA ALA A 78 0.41 -23.07 -12.73
C ALA A 78 0.85 -21.61 -12.51
N GLN A 79 1.19 -20.89 -13.58
CA GLN A 79 1.52 -19.47 -13.52
C GLN A 79 0.35 -18.63 -13.01
N TRP A 80 -0.87 -18.87 -13.52
CA TRP A 80 -2.05 -18.15 -13.07
C TRP A 80 -2.36 -18.42 -11.60
N ALA A 81 -2.25 -19.68 -11.14
CA ALA A 81 -2.43 -20.01 -9.74
C ALA A 81 -1.41 -19.30 -8.83
N GLN A 82 -0.15 -19.19 -9.27
CA GLN A 82 0.88 -18.45 -8.53
C GLN A 82 0.57 -16.96 -8.44
N VAL A 83 0.15 -16.33 -9.54
CA VAL A 83 -0.24 -14.92 -9.58
C VAL A 83 -1.46 -14.68 -8.69
N GLU A 84 -2.45 -15.56 -8.76
CA GLU A 84 -3.66 -15.46 -7.94
C GLU A 84 -3.34 -15.55 -6.44
N GLU A 85 -2.45 -16.47 -6.05
CA GLU A 85 -1.99 -16.61 -4.66
C GLU A 85 -1.20 -15.38 -4.20
N GLN A 86 -0.36 -14.81 -5.06
CA GLN A 86 0.33 -13.55 -4.75
C GLN A 86 -0.66 -12.40 -4.52
N LEU A 87 -1.64 -12.24 -5.42
CA LEU A 87 -2.65 -11.20 -5.29
C LEU A 87 -3.51 -11.38 -4.04
N ARG A 88 -3.84 -12.62 -3.65
CA ARG A 88 -4.54 -12.90 -2.39
C ARG A 88 -3.73 -12.46 -1.18
N ARG A 89 -2.43 -12.76 -1.15
CA ARG A 89 -1.52 -12.33 -0.07
C ARG A 89 -1.41 -10.81 0.01
N GLU A 90 -1.21 -10.14 -1.12
CA GLU A 90 -1.13 -8.67 -1.17
C GLU A 90 -2.43 -8.01 -0.72
N ASN A 91 -3.59 -8.56 -1.13
CA ASN A 91 -4.88 -8.06 -0.67
C ASN A 91 -5.06 -8.23 0.85
N GLY A 92 -4.63 -9.35 1.41
CA GLY A 92 -4.60 -9.58 2.85
C GLY A 92 -3.76 -8.55 3.59
N GLN A 93 -2.54 -8.30 3.11
CA GLN A 93 -1.63 -7.30 3.69
C GLN A 93 -2.21 -5.89 3.64
N LEU A 94 -2.81 -5.49 2.51
CA LEU A 94 -3.44 -4.17 2.37
C LEU A 94 -4.63 -3.99 3.32
N ARG A 95 -5.42 -5.04 3.54
CA ARG A 95 -6.52 -5.02 4.51
C ARG A 95 -6.00 -4.85 5.93
N GLU A 96 -4.99 -5.61 6.30
CA GLU A 96 -4.35 -5.52 7.62
C GLU A 96 -3.76 -4.11 7.86
N GLN A 97 -3.02 -3.57 6.89
CA GLN A 97 -2.50 -2.20 6.96
C GLN A 97 -3.62 -1.16 7.08
N SER A 98 -4.71 -1.32 6.33
CA SER A 98 -5.86 -0.42 6.42
C SER A 98 -6.48 -0.44 7.81
N ASP A 99 -6.61 -1.61 8.42
CA ASP A 99 -7.20 -1.75 9.76
C ASP A 99 -6.26 -1.21 10.84
N GLN A 100 -4.95 -1.42 10.71
CA GLN A 100 -3.94 -0.79 11.58
C GLN A 100 -3.97 0.74 11.48
N GLN A 101 -4.11 1.30 10.27
CA GLN A 101 -4.22 2.75 10.07
C GLN A 101 -5.49 3.33 10.70
N LYS A 102 -6.65 2.66 10.55
CA LYS A 102 -7.89 3.08 11.21
C LYS A 102 -7.73 3.09 12.73
N GLU A 103 -7.10 2.07 13.28
CA GLU A 103 -6.86 2.00 14.72
C GLU A 103 -5.90 3.11 15.19
N ARG A 104 -4.85 3.40 14.41
CA ARG A 104 -3.95 4.51 14.68
C ARG A 104 -4.67 5.86 14.66
N ILE A 105 -5.56 6.08 13.69
CA ILE A 105 -6.37 7.31 13.60
C ILE A 105 -7.22 7.47 14.85
N ARG A 106 -7.96 6.43 15.27
CA ARG A 106 -8.77 6.48 16.50
C ARG A 106 -7.95 6.82 17.74
N LYS A 107 -6.75 6.24 17.87
CA LYS A 107 -5.85 6.56 18.99
C LYS A 107 -5.36 8.01 18.97
N LEU A 108 -5.12 8.56 17.77
CA LEU A 108 -4.74 9.97 17.61
C LEU A 108 -5.91 10.90 17.93
N GLU A 109 -7.11 10.58 17.48
CA GLU A 109 -8.35 11.31 17.81
C GLU A 109 -8.56 11.33 19.33
N GLN A 110 -8.50 10.18 20.00
CA GLN A 110 -8.63 10.10 21.46
C GLN A 110 -7.57 10.93 22.20
N ARG A 111 -6.32 10.92 21.74
CA ARG A 111 -5.26 11.75 22.34
C ARG A 111 -5.49 13.23 22.10
N ASN A 112 -5.98 13.59 20.92
CA ASN A 112 -6.33 14.97 20.61
C ASN A 112 -7.45 15.48 21.54
N ASP A 113 -8.50 14.68 21.76
CA ASP A 113 -9.58 15.02 22.70
C ASP A 113 -9.07 15.28 24.13
N VAL A 114 -8.12 14.45 24.60
CA VAL A 114 -7.48 14.62 25.91
C VAL A 114 -6.65 15.91 25.95
N LEU A 115 -5.90 16.21 24.89
CA LEU A 115 -5.10 17.42 24.79
C LEU A 115 -5.98 18.68 24.80
N GLU A 116 -7.05 18.71 24.00
CA GLU A 116 -8.00 19.84 23.99
C GLU A 116 -8.64 20.04 25.38
N THR A 117 -8.97 18.95 26.07
CA THR A 117 -9.52 19.04 27.43
C THR A 117 -8.49 19.61 28.41
N SER A 118 -7.23 19.18 28.31
CA SER A 118 -6.12 19.72 29.11
C SER A 118 -5.91 21.21 28.84
N GLU A 119 -5.96 21.63 27.57
CA GLU A 119 -5.82 23.03 27.16
C GLU A 119 -6.94 23.89 27.75
N ARG A 120 -8.20 23.47 27.60
CA ARG A 120 -9.36 24.17 28.21
C ARG A 120 -9.22 24.31 29.73
N ASN A 121 -8.74 23.28 30.41
CA ASN A 121 -8.51 23.33 31.86
C ASN A 121 -7.39 24.31 32.23
N LYS A 122 -6.30 24.36 31.45
CA LYS A 122 -5.20 25.32 31.65
C LYS A 122 -5.66 26.75 31.40
N GLU A 123 -6.43 27.00 30.36
CA GLU A 123 -7.03 28.30 30.07
C GLU A 123 -7.93 28.76 31.22
N TYR A 124 -8.79 27.87 31.72
CA TYR A 124 -9.64 28.15 32.87
C TYR A 124 -8.83 28.48 34.13
N LEU A 125 -7.78 27.72 34.43
CA LEU A 125 -6.90 27.97 35.57
C LEU A 125 -6.17 29.32 35.42
N ALA A 126 -5.65 29.62 34.24
CA ALA A 126 -4.99 30.89 33.95
C ALA A 126 -5.97 32.07 34.12
N PHE A 127 -7.21 31.92 33.67
CA PHE A 127 -8.27 32.90 33.86
C PHE A 127 -8.58 33.12 35.35
N ASP A 128 -8.79 32.04 36.11
CA ASP A 128 -9.05 32.12 37.57
C ASP A 128 -7.89 32.80 38.31
N LEU A 129 -6.64 32.45 38.01
CA LEU A 129 -5.46 33.10 38.57
C LEU A 129 -5.38 34.59 38.19
N GLY A 130 -5.70 34.93 36.93
CA GLY A 130 -5.79 36.31 36.46
C GLY A 130 -6.80 37.12 37.28
N THR A 131 -8.01 36.59 37.47
CA THR A 131 -9.03 37.27 38.28
C THR A 131 -8.58 37.45 39.73
N LYS A 132 -7.96 36.44 40.35
CA LYS A 132 -7.42 36.54 41.73
C LYS A 132 -6.33 37.60 41.84
N LEU A 133 -5.47 37.71 40.83
CA LEU A 133 -4.44 38.74 40.75
C LEU A 133 -5.07 40.13 40.64
N ASP A 134 -6.08 40.31 39.79
CA ASP A 134 -6.80 41.58 39.65
C ASP A 134 -7.42 42.02 40.98
N HIS A 135 -8.12 41.12 41.68
CA HIS A 135 -8.67 41.39 43.01
C HIS A 135 -7.57 41.77 44.04
N ALA A 136 -6.41 41.12 43.97
CA ALA A 136 -5.28 41.45 44.84
C ALA A 136 -4.72 42.84 44.53
N ILE A 137 -4.61 43.20 43.24
CA ILE A 137 -4.18 44.54 42.80
C ILE A 137 -5.17 45.60 43.28
N GLU A 138 -6.49 45.38 43.11
CA GLU A 138 -7.52 46.29 43.61
C GLU A 138 -7.41 46.50 45.12
N LYS A 139 -7.18 45.42 45.88
CA LYS A 139 -6.97 45.50 47.33
C LYS A 139 -5.71 46.28 47.70
N ILE A 140 -4.60 46.07 46.98
CA ILE A 140 -3.37 46.83 47.19
C ILE A 140 -3.60 48.32 46.92
N ALA A 141 -4.24 48.67 45.81
CA ALA A 141 -4.54 50.06 45.45
C ALA A 141 -5.43 50.75 46.51
N MET A 142 -6.43 50.05 47.05
CA MET A 142 -7.23 50.58 48.16
C MET A 142 -6.37 50.84 49.40
N LEU A 143 -5.53 49.89 49.81
CA LEU A 143 -4.66 50.05 50.98
C LEU A 143 -3.61 51.16 50.79
N GLU A 144 -3.06 51.31 49.59
CA GLU A 144 -2.15 52.43 49.26
C GLU A 144 -2.85 53.78 49.40
N SER A 145 -4.11 53.89 48.95
CA SER A 145 -4.90 55.11 49.14
C SER A 145 -5.17 55.41 50.62
N GLU A 146 -5.52 54.40 51.42
CA GLU A 146 -5.72 54.55 52.86
C GLU A 146 -4.42 54.97 53.59
N LEU A 147 -3.28 54.40 53.20
CA LEU A 147 -1.97 54.79 53.73
C LEU A 147 -1.62 56.23 53.39
N TYR A 148 -1.90 56.64 52.15
CA TYR A 148 -1.69 58.02 51.71
C TYR A 148 -2.56 59.01 52.50
N GLU A 149 -3.85 58.74 52.67
CA GLU A 149 -4.74 59.57 53.49
C GLU A 149 -4.24 59.70 54.93
N ARG A 150 -3.79 58.59 55.54
CA ARG A 150 -3.19 58.62 56.88
C ARG A 150 -1.90 59.43 56.95
N GLN A 151 -1.06 59.34 55.92
CA GLN A 151 0.17 60.12 55.84
C GLN A 151 -0.15 61.63 55.77
N VAL A 152 -1.07 62.04 54.89
CA VAL A 152 -1.51 63.44 54.78
C VAL A 152 -2.06 63.95 56.11
N ALA A 153 -2.96 63.20 56.75
CA ALA A 153 -3.51 63.58 58.06
C ALA A 153 -2.42 63.70 59.14
N SER A 154 -1.42 62.80 59.13
CA SER A 154 -0.28 62.86 60.04
C SER A 154 0.56 64.12 59.81
N GLU A 155 0.89 64.43 58.55
CA GLU A 155 1.65 65.64 58.17
C GLU A 155 0.91 66.92 58.58
N GLU A 156 -0.40 66.99 58.37
CA GLU A 156 -1.24 68.10 58.84
C GLU A 156 -1.21 68.24 60.36
N MET A 157 -1.31 67.12 61.08
CA MET A 157 -1.25 67.12 62.53
C MET A 157 0.13 67.55 63.05
N HIS A 158 1.21 67.15 62.36
CA HIS A 158 2.57 67.62 62.62
C HIS A 158 2.71 69.12 62.37
N ARG A 159 2.20 69.63 61.24
CA ARG A 159 2.21 71.07 60.94
C ARG A 159 1.48 71.88 62.00
N LEU A 160 0.26 71.47 62.38
CA LEU A 160 -0.52 72.11 63.45
C LEU A 160 0.22 72.08 64.79
N ARG A 161 0.90 70.98 65.12
CA ARG A 161 1.73 70.88 66.32
C ARG A 161 2.92 71.85 66.28
N GLU A 162 3.58 72.01 65.13
CA GLU A 162 4.65 72.99 64.95
C GLU A 162 4.16 74.44 65.01
N GLU A 163 3.00 74.74 64.43
CA GLU A 163 2.33 76.04 64.52
C GLU A 163 2.04 76.39 65.99
N MET A 164 1.47 75.45 66.76
CA MET A 164 1.26 75.62 68.21
C MET A 164 2.57 75.86 68.97
N ARG A 165 3.62 75.10 68.67
CA ARG A 165 4.93 75.22 69.31
C ARG A 165 5.67 76.51 68.94
N THR A 166 5.41 77.07 67.76
CA THR A 166 6.00 78.34 67.31
C THR A 166 5.28 79.55 67.90
N THR A 167 3.96 79.49 68.12
CA THR A 167 3.25 80.51 68.91
C THR A 167 3.70 80.60 70.37
N GLU A 168 4.18 79.50 70.96
CA GLU A 168 4.72 79.48 72.33
C GLU A 168 6.19 79.94 72.45
N ARG A 169 6.89 80.23 71.34
CA ARG A 169 8.31 80.63 71.36
C ARG A 169 8.50 82.16 71.26
N PRO A 170 9.11 82.82 72.27
CA PRO A 170 9.46 84.25 72.17
C PRO A 170 10.61 84.49 71.19
N ARG A 171 10.51 85.57 70.39
CA ARG A 171 11.52 86.00 69.41
C ARG A 171 12.81 86.45 70.11
N LEU A 172 13.94 85.79 69.83
CA LEU A 172 15.29 86.21 70.26
C LEU A 172 16.22 86.35 69.06
N ILE A 173 16.98 87.45 69.08
CA ILE A 173 17.89 87.98 68.06
C ILE A 173 19.21 87.19 68.04
N VAL A 174 19.83 87.10 66.86
CA VAL A 174 21.10 86.39 66.56
C VAL A 174 22.34 87.28 66.75
N GLU A 175 23.46 86.73 67.23
CA GLU A 175 24.85 87.15 66.89
C GLU A 175 25.89 86.00 67.14
N PRO A 176 27.11 86.05 66.53
CA PRO A 176 27.75 84.87 65.92
C PRO A 176 29.04 84.32 66.58
N LEU A 177 29.49 83.15 66.05
CA LEU A 177 30.85 82.53 66.01
C LEU A 177 31.29 81.52 67.11
N ARG A 178 31.32 80.21 66.80
CA ARG A 178 32.53 79.42 66.39
C ARG A 178 32.35 77.87 66.45
N ASN A 179 32.71 77.24 65.32
CA ASN A 179 33.44 75.98 65.07
C ASN A 179 32.93 74.60 65.57
N ASP A 180 32.57 73.77 64.57
CA ASP A 180 32.43 72.30 64.51
C ASP A 180 33.74 71.52 64.87
N PRO A 181 33.83 70.16 64.92
CA PRO A 181 32.86 69.14 64.47
C PRO A 181 32.72 67.86 65.35
N GLU A 182 31.84 66.94 64.90
CA GLU A 182 31.79 65.48 65.13
C GLU A 182 31.25 64.95 66.47
N VAL A 183 30.13 64.20 66.41
CA VAL A 183 30.09 62.72 66.40
C VAL A 183 28.61 62.27 66.34
N LEU A 184 28.26 61.55 65.28
CA LEU A 184 27.04 60.71 65.16
C LEU A 184 27.11 59.54 66.15
N PRO A 185 25.98 59.02 66.64
CA PRO A 185 25.56 57.75 66.04
C PRO A 185 24.05 57.62 65.76
N ASP A 186 23.83 56.86 64.69
CA ASP A 186 22.63 56.16 64.25
C ASP A 186 21.84 55.48 65.37
N GLU A 187 20.50 55.57 65.37
CA GLU A 187 19.59 54.55 64.78
C GLU A 187 18.13 54.71 65.26
N PRO A 188 17.16 54.26 64.44
CA PRO A 188 15.73 54.39 64.68
C PRO A 188 15.18 53.27 65.59
N SER A 189 14.31 53.62 66.53
CA SER A 189 13.58 52.65 67.36
C SER A 189 12.26 52.23 66.70
N PRO A 190 11.80 50.99 66.89
CA PRO A 190 11.23 50.16 65.84
C PRO A 190 9.72 50.32 65.68
N GLY A 191 9.26 50.23 64.44
CA GLY A 191 7.85 50.10 64.11
C GLY A 191 7.22 48.82 64.70
N PRO A 192 5.89 48.80 64.86
CA PRO A 192 5.17 47.66 65.41
C PRO A 192 5.22 46.46 64.44
N SER A 193 5.75 45.36 64.96
CA SER A 193 5.44 43.94 64.67
C SER A 193 4.82 43.62 63.30
N LYS A 194 5.66 43.15 62.38
CA LYS A 194 5.27 42.25 61.29
C LYS A 194 5.06 40.85 61.87
N SER A 195 3.84 40.50 62.26
CA SER A 195 3.54 39.09 62.63
C SER A 195 2.17 38.57 62.21
N ASP A 196 1.40 39.27 61.38
CA ASP A 196 0.07 38.79 60.92
C ASP A 196 -0.07 38.68 59.39
N LEU A 197 1.04 38.65 58.65
CA LEU A 197 1.03 38.35 57.20
C LEU A 197 1.97 37.19 56.88
N THR A 198 1.75 36.06 57.55
CA THR A 198 2.12 34.76 57.00
C THR A 198 0.83 34.08 56.61
N MET A 199 0.51 34.08 55.31
CA MET A 199 -0.38 33.06 54.75
C MET A 199 0.28 31.73 55.11
N SER A 200 -0.38 30.94 55.97
CA SER A 200 0.05 29.60 56.34
C SER A 200 0.24 28.79 55.07
N SER A 201 1.40 28.16 54.96
CA SER A 201 1.77 27.28 53.85
C SER A 201 1.06 25.91 53.90
N GLU A 202 0.05 25.73 54.76
CA GLU A 202 -0.65 24.45 54.91
C GLU A 202 -1.86 24.26 53.96
N ASP A 203 -2.23 25.25 53.14
CA ASP A 203 -3.35 25.12 52.17
C ASP A 203 -2.93 25.00 50.70
N VAL A 204 -1.68 24.62 50.41
CA VAL A 204 -1.27 24.17 49.07
C VAL A 204 -0.91 22.69 49.12
N HIS A 205 -1.93 21.84 49.05
CA HIS A 205 -1.73 20.41 48.81
C HIS A 205 -1.31 20.24 47.34
N MET A 206 0.00 20.10 47.11
CA MET A 206 0.58 19.77 45.81
C MET A 206 0.28 18.28 45.51
N GLU A 207 -0.67 18.01 44.63
CA GLU A 207 -0.82 16.69 43.96
C GLU A 207 0.29 16.45 42.90
N ASP A 208 1.24 17.38 42.76
CA ASP A 208 2.24 17.48 41.67
C ASP A 208 3.41 16.47 41.74
N VAL A 209 3.45 15.55 42.70
CA VAL A 209 4.50 14.50 42.72
C VAL A 209 4.14 13.29 41.85
N GLN A 210 2.85 13.06 41.59
CA GLN A 210 2.41 11.95 40.73
C GLN A 210 2.57 12.27 39.24
N GLN A 211 2.34 13.52 38.83
CA GLN A 211 2.29 13.93 37.42
C GLN A 211 3.65 13.90 36.72
N HIS A 212 4.74 14.18 37.44
CA HIS A 212 6.09 14.09 36.87
C HIS A 212 6.59 12.66 36.61
N GLN A 213 6.07 11.65 37.32
CA GLN A 213 6.38 10.25 37.01
C GLN A 213 5.67 9.77 35.75
N ASP A 214 4.45 10.26 35.51
CA ASP A 214 3.67 9.92 34.32
C ASP A 214 4.24 10.61 33.06
N ASP A 215 4.70 11.86 33.16
CA ASP A 215 5.33 12.58 32.04
C ASP A 215 6.66 11.93 31.60
N PHE A 216 7.48 11.47 32.55
CA PHE A 216 8.75 10.79 32.24
C PHE A 216 8.53 9.41 31.59
N GLN A 217 7.50 8.67 32.04
CA GLN A 217 7.08 7.42 31.38
C GLN A 217 6.47 7.67 29.99
N MET A 218 5.82 8.82 29.80
CA MET A 218 5.24 9.21 28.51
C MET A 218 6.33 9.57 27.49
N GLU A 219 7.38 10.31 27.86
CA GLU A 219 8.51 10.59 26.96
C GLU A 219 9.32 9.33 26.58
N GLU A 220 9.54 8.42 27.54
CA GLU A 220 10.27 7.16 27.28
C GLU A 220 9.46 6.22 26.36
N THR A 221 8.13 6.26 26.43
CA THR A 221 7.26 5.48 25.52
C THR A 221 7.14 6.12 24.14
N ILE A 222 7.13 7.46 24.04
CA ILE A 222 7.15 8.18 22.75
C ILE A 222 8.43 7.86 21.97
N THR A 223 9.60 7.93 22.62
CA THR A 223 10.88 7.63 21.98
C THR A 223 10.99 6.17 21.52
N LYS A 224 10.53 5.21 22.32
CA LYS A 224 10.50 3.78 21.94
C LYS A 224 9.53 3.49 20.78
N ILE A 225 8.41 4.22 20.68
CA ILE A 225 7.46 4.06 19.57
C ILE A 225 8.02 4.64 18.27
N ASP A 226 8.69 5.79 18.34
CA ASP A 226 9.28 6.43 17.15
C ASP A 226 10.45 5.61 16.57
N GLU A 227 11.30 5.00 17.42
CA GLU A 227 12.37 4.10 16.95
C GLU A 227 11.82 2.87 16.21
N VAL A 228 10.77 2.23 16.74
CA VAL A 228 10.13 1.05 16.11
C VAL A 228 9.42 1.43 14.80
N CYS A 229 8.75 2.59 14.77
CA CYS A 229 8.04 3.05 13.57
C CYS A 229 8.97 3.46 12.42
N ILE A 230 10.18 3.97 12.71
CA ILE A 230 11.14 4.37 11.67
C ILE A 230 11.73 3.14 10.96
N ASP A 231 12.03 2.07 11.69
CA ASP A 231 12.60 0.85 11.12
C ASP A 231 11.58 0.05 10.29
N ASP A 232 10.32 -0.03 10.73
CA ASP A 232 9.25 -0.67 9.96
C ASP A 232 8.95 0.09 8.66
N ASN A 233 9.02 1.41 8.67
CA ASN A 233 8.75 2.23 7.48
C ASN A 233 9.90 2.12 6.44
N LYS A 234 11.16 2.03 6.90
CA LYS A 234 12.31 1.73 5.99
C LYS A 234 12.20 0.34 5.38
N ASN A 235 11.86 -0.67 6.17
CA ASN A 235 11.71 -2.05 5.71
C ASN A 235 10.55 -2.19 4.69
N VAL A 236 9.46 -1.43 4.87
CA VAL A 236 8.34 -1.39 3.91
C VAL A 236 8.74 -0.67 2.61
N GLN A 237 9.48 0.45 2.68
CA GLN A 237 9.97 1.16 1.49
C GLN A 237 10.98 0.33 0.68
N ASP A 238 11.88 -0.39 1.33
CA ASP A 238 12.84 -1.26 0.66
C ASP A 238 12.13 -2.44 -0.03
N LYS A 239 11.16 -3.07 0.63
CA LYS A 239 10.34 -4.13 0.04
C LYS A 239 9.51 -3.64 -1.15
N PHE A 240 8.95 -2.43 -1.08
CA PHE A 240 8.22 -1.84 -2.22
C PHE A 240 9.14 -1.58 -3.42
N SER A 241 10.34 -1.10 -3.15
CA SER A 241 11.36 -0.82 -4.18
C SER A 241 11.83 -2.10 -4.87
N GLU A 242 12.01 -3.17 -4.09
CA GLU A 242 12.43 -4.48 -4.59
C GLU A 242 11.31 -5.16 -5.38
N ASN A 243 10.07 -5.13 -4.89
CA ASN A 243 8.90 -5.64 -5.64
C ASN A 243 8.69 -4.88 -6.95
N SER A 244 8.86 -3.55 -6.96
CA SER A 244 8.71 -2.76 -8.19
C SER A 244 9.78 -3.08 -9.23
N ARG A 245 11.00 -3.43 -8.81
CA ARG A 245 12.06 -3.92 -9.71
C ARG A 245 11.74 -5.28 -10.29
N VAL A 246 11.27 -6.21 -9.45
CA VAL A 246 10.87 -7.57 -9.88
C VAL A 246 9.70 -7.50 -10.86
N PHE A 247 8.71 -6.64 -10.61
CA PHE A 247 7.56 -6.45 -11.49
C PHE A 247 7.96 -5.82 -12.83
N GLY A 248 8.88 -4.84 -12.81
CA GLY A 248 9.44 -4.25 -14.02
C GLY A 248 10.20 -5.27 -14.89
N ASP A 249 10.97 -6.16 -14.26
CA ASP A 249 11.70 -7.22 -14.96
C ASP A 249 10.80 -8.33 -15.48
N TRP A 250 9.76 -8.72 -14.74
CA TRP A 250 8.75 -9.66 -15.22
C TRP A 250 8.00 -9.11 -16.44
N ARG A 251 7.61 -7.83 -16.40
CA ARG A 251 6.95 -7.14 -17.52
C ARG A 251 7.85 -7.09 -18.76
N ARG A 252 9.14 -6.78 -18.60
CA ARG A 252 10.12 -6.81 -19.70
C ARG A 252 10.28 -8.21 -20.29
N ARG A 253 10.35 -9.24 -19.45
CA ARG A 253 10.50 -10.64 -19.87
C ARG A 253 9.27 -11.15 -20.64
N MET A 254 8.07 -10.80 -20.19
CA MET A 254 6.82 -11.08 -20.89
C MET A 254 6.75 -10.40 -22.26
N HIS A 255 7.11 -9.12 -22.36
CA HIS A 255 7.14 -8.42 -23.65
C HIS A 255 8.16 -9.02 -24.63
N GLN A 256 9.34 -9.45 -24.16
CA GLN A 256 10.33 -10.13 -25.01
C GLN A 256 9.83 -11.49 -25.49
N SER A 257 9.21 -12.29 -24.62
CA SER A 257 8.64 -13.59 -24.98
C SER A 257 7.50 -13.46 -26.01
N ASN A 258 6.65 -12.44 -25.86
CA ASN A 258 5.58 -12.18 -26.83
C ASN A 258 6.09 -11.69 -28.18
N ARG A 259 7.24 -10.98 -28.20
CA ARG A 259 7.88 -10.51 -29.43
C ARG A 259 8.50 -11.67 -30.22
N GLN A 260 9.19 -12.58 -29.52
CA GLN A 260 9.73 -13.81 -30.14
C GLN A 260 8.65 -14.72 -30.72
N ARG A 261 7.47 -14.82 -30.07
CA ARG A 261 6.32 -15.56 -30.63
C ARG A 261 5.71 -14.92 -31.88
N PHE A 262 5.90 -13.62 -32.08
CA PHE A 262 5.40 -12.90 -33.26
C PHE A 262 6.35 -13.06 -34.46
N ASP A 263 7.66 -13.05 -34.20
CA ASP A 263 8.68 -13.26 -35.23
C ASP A 263 8.62 -14.69 -35.80
N ASP A 264 8.40 -15.72 -34.95
CA ASP A 264 8.24 -17.12 -35.38
C ASP A 264 6.99 -17.38 -36.24
N LYS A 265 5.94 -16.56 -36.12
CA LYS A 265 4.71 -16.68 -36.92
C LYS A 265 4.77 -15.92 -38.25
N SER A 266 5.66 -14.96 -38.38
CA SER A 266 5.82 -14.14 -39.59
C SER A 266 6.68 -14.83 -40.68
N GLY A 267 7.40 -15.90 -40.32
CA GLY A 267 8.26 -16.66 -41.24
C GLY A 267 7.56 -17.63 -42.20
N THR A 268 6.24 -17.82 -42.11
CA THR A 268 5.50 -18.85 -42.88
C THR A 268 4.50 -18.31 -43.90
N SER A 269 4.58 -17.03 -44.29
CA SER A 269 3.79 -16.50 -45.42
C SER A 269 4.62 -16.48 -46.70
N ARG A 270 4.68 -17.62 -47.39
CA ARG A 270 5.11 -17.67 -48.79
C ARG A 270 4.20 -18.61 -49.58
N LEU A 271 3.57 -18.03 -50.61
CA LEU A 271 2.99 -18.66 -51.79
C LEU A 271 1.71 -19.49 -51.59
N TYR A 272 0.55 -18.85 -51.75
CA TYR A 272 -0.51 -19.34 -52.64
C TYR A 272 -1.16 -18.16 -53.35
N SER A 273 -0.65 -17.82 -54.53
CA SER A 273 -1.45 -17.20 -55.60
C SER A 273 -2.07 -18.36 -56.36
N VAL A 274 -3.40 -18.47 -56.32
CA VAL A 274 -4.18 -19.26 -57.26
C VAL A 274 -5.20 -18.32 -57.85
N ASP A 275 -5.14 -18.19 -59.17
CA ASP A 275 -6.08 -17.51 -60.02
C ASP A 275 -7.48 -18.13 -59.89
N ASP A 276 -8.49 -17.31 -59.62
CA ASP A 276 -9.89 -17.67 -59.84
C ASP A 276 -10.47 -16.75 -60.93
N PRO A 277 -10.77 -17.28 -62.13
CA PRO A 277 -11.63 -16.62 -63.09
C PRO A 277 -13.09 -17.06 -62.90
N CYS A 278 -14.02 -16.16 -63.23
CA CYS A 278 -15.46 -16.36 -63.43
C CYS A 278 -16.34 -16.37 -62.16
N HIS A 279 -17.06 -15.27 -61.93
CA HIS A 279 -18.47 -15.26 -62.31
C HIS A 279 -19.06 -13.85 -62.41
N GLU A 280 -19.45 -13.50 -63.64
CA GLU A 280 -20.43 -12.47 -63.97
C GLU A 280 -21.83 -12.87 -63.47
N GLN A 281 -22.61 -11.81 -63.18
CA GLN A 281 -24.08 -11.70 -63.20
C GLN A 281 -24.89 -12.48 -62.14
N CYS A 282 -25.53 -11.74 -61.23
CA CYS A 282 -27.00 -11.68 -61.13
C CYS A 282 -27.44 -10.58 -60.13
N PHE A 283 -28.23 -9.63 -60.67
CA PHE A 283 -29.11 -8.62 -60.04
C PHE A 283 -28.54 -7.60 -59.04
#